data_AF-A0A6M3K4G2-F1
#
_entry.id   AF-A0A6M3K4G2-F1
#
_cell.length_a   1.000
_cell.length_b   1.000
_cell.length_c   1.000
_cell.angle_alpha   90.00
_cell.angle_beta   90.00
_cell.angle_gamma   90.00
#
_symmetry.space_group_name_H-M   'P 1'
#
loop_
_entity.id
_entity.type
_entity.pdbx_description
1 polymer ?
#
loop_
_entity_poly.entity_id
_entity_poly.type
_entity_poly.pdbx_seq_one_letter_code
_entity_poly.pdbx_strand_id
1 'polypeptide(L)'
;MKCKICNKEMKKITVAHIATHGLRTLEEYENYGEELMEDIESADLTTIIPEEKITMSYEERKEYLFKDKEKDPERPLSQFLKEHGVNESELESMIHKYKAGIELNVTEQINKNINKGIEEAERYKESNRVEVHDVNTAESLEKNHNFTCIGVKSKPTKTWILIKNK
;
A
#
# COMPACT_ATOMS: atom_id res chain seq x y z
N MET A 1 -2.31 27.66 -9.46
CA MET A 1 -1.38 26.94 -8.56
C MET A 1 -1.54 25.44 -8.81
N LYS A 2 -0.48 24.65 -8.74
CA LYS A 2 -0.51 23.21 -9.01
C LYS A 2 -0.21 22.43 -7.73
N CYS A 3 -0.91 21.33 -7.47
CA CYS A 3 -0.63 20.46 -6.32
C CYS A 3 0.71 19.73 -6.49
N LYS A 4 1.60 19.79 -5.49
CA LYS A 4 2.92 19.12 -5.48
C LYS A 4 2.80 17.59 -5.57
N ILE A 5 1.69 17.02 -5.10
CA ILE A 5 1.49 15.56 -4.97
C ILE A 5 0.82 14.96 -6.21
N CYS A 6 -0.33 15.51 -6.62
CA CYS A 6 -1.13 14.96 -7.71
C CYS A 6 -1.10 15.79 -9.00
N ASN A 7 -0.29 16.85 -9.04
CA ASN A 7 -0.11 17.69 -10.22
C ASN A 7 -1.41 18.33 -10.79
N LYS A 8 -2.51 18.35 -10.03
CA LYS A 8 -3.75 19.02 -10.45
C LYS A 8 -3.63 20.53 -10.33
N GLU A 9 -4.09 21.25 -11.35
CA GLU A 9 -4.22 22.70 -11.31
C GLU A 9 -5.45 23.13 -10.51
N MET A 10 -5.27 24.15 -9.68
CA MET A 10 -6.33 24.74 -8.88
C MET A 10 -6.05 26.21 -8.55
N LYS A 11 -7.11 26.93 -8.18
CA LYS A 11 -7.03 28.34 -7.81
C LYS A 11 -6.22 28.54 -6.52
N LYS A 12 -6.40 27.66 -5.53
CA LYS A 12 -5.68 27.67 -4.25
C LYS A 12 -5.63 26.25 -3.67
N ILE A 13 -4.51 25.88 -3.04
CA ILE A 13 -4.41 24.63 -2.27
C ILE A 13 -5.22 24.79 -0.97
N THR A 14 -6.07 23.82 -0.69
CA THR A 14 -6.96 23.83 0.49
C THR A 14 -6.67 22.64 1.38
N VAL A 15 -6.94 22.77 2.68
CA VAL A 15 -6.80 21.68 3.66
C VAL A 15 -7.62 20.45 3.27
N ALA A 16 -8.80 20.66 2.66
CA ALA A 16 -9.63 19.57 2.16
C ALA A 16 -8.97 18.79 1.00
N HIS A 17 -8.20 19.46 0.15
CA HIS A 17 -7.49 18.80 -0.94
C HIS A 17 -6.26 18.04 -0.44
N ILE A 18 -5.46 18.63 0.45
CA ILE A 18 -4.26 17.96 1.00
C ILE A 18 -4.63 16.75 1.86
N ALA A 19 -5.78 16.77 2.53
CA ALA A 19 -6.34 15.61 3.23
C ALA A 19 -6.64 14.43 2.30
N THR A 20 -6.91 14.67 1.01
CA THR A 20 -7.04 13.57 0.02
C THR A 20 -5.72 12.84 -0.26
N HIS A 21 -4.60 13.41 0.19
CA HIS A 21 -3.26 12.83 0.11
C HIS A 21 -2.73 12.37 1.48
N GLY A 22 -3.58 12.32 2.50
CA GLY A 22 -3.19 11.87 3.85
C GLY A 22 -2.57 12.94 4.74
N LEU A 23 -2.48 14.20 4.27
CA LEU A 23 -1.94 15.32 5.03
C LEU A 23 -3.06 16.11 5.70
N ARG A 24 -2.88 16.45 6.98
CA ARG A 24 -3.86 17.13 7.82
C ARG A 24 -3.67 18.64 7.86
N THR A 25 -2.45 19.13 7.64
CA THR A 25 -2.14 20.57 7.73
C THR A 25 -1.46 21.10 6.48
N LEU A 26 -1.56 22.42 6.25
CA LEU A 26 -0.84 23.08 5.14
C LEU A 26 0.67 23.05 5.33
N GLU A 27 1.15 23.03 6.57
CA GLU A 27 2.56 22.91 6.94
C GLU A 27 3.12 21.53 6.51
N GLU A 28 2.40 20.44 6.80
CA GLU A 28 2.73 19.09 6.31
C GLU A 28 2.77 19.02 4.77
N TYR A 29 1.92 19.81 4.09
CA TYR A 29 1.91 19.90 2.62
C TYR A 29 3.05 20.76 2.06
N GLU A 30 3.46 21.80 2.78
CA GLU A 30 4.59 22.64 2.39
C GLU A 30 5.90 21.85 2.49
N ASN A 31 6.06 21.06 3.55
CA ASN A 31 7.21 20.18 3.81
C ASN A 31 7.14 18.83 3.06
N TYR A 32 6.05 18.55 2.33
CA TYR A 32 5.89 17.31 1.57
C TYR A 32 6.96 17.20 0.47
N GLY A 33 7.85 16.21 0.64
CA GLY A 33 8.98 15.96 -0.25
C GLY A 33 10.33 16.50 0.26
N GLU A 34 10.36 17.24 1.36
CA GLU A 34 11.61 17.66 2.02
C GLU A 34 12.10 16.59 3.02
N GLU A 35 11.21 15.87 3.71
CA GLU A 35 11.60 14.77 4.62
C GLU A 35 11.91 13.44 3.89
N LEU A 36 11.33 13.21 2.70
CA LEU A 36 11.45 11.91 2.02
C LEU A 36 12.83 11.68 1.37
N MET A 37 13.66 12.71 1.23
CA MET A 37 15.01 12.58 0.68
C MET A 37 16.07 12.29 1.75
N GLU A 38 15.81 12.55 3.03
CA GLU A 38 16.77 12.21 4.10
C GLU A 38 16.56 10.78 4.65
N ASP A 39 15.34 10.25 4.65
CA ASP A 39 15.08 8.90 5.22
C ASP A 39 15.21 7.73 4.23
N ILE A 40 15.12 7.96 2.91
CA ILE A 40 15.29 6.87 1.91
C ILE A 40 16.76 6.53 1.69
N GLU A 41 17.71 7.43 1.98
CA GLU A 41 19.14 7.11 1.94
C GLU A 41 19.61 6.24 3.12
N SER A 42 18.78 6.01 4.15
CA SER A 42 19.19 5.27 5.35
C SER A 42 18.42 3.94 5.58
N ALA A 43 17.30 3.71 4.90
CA ALA A 43 16.59 2.45 4.96
C ALA A 43 17.23 1.40 4.04
N ASP A 44 18.22 0.67 4.57
CA ASP A 44 18.74 -0.56 3.97
C ASP A 44 17.66 -1.66 3.94
N LEU A 45 16.78 -1.59 2.93
CA LEU A 45 15.77 -2.60 2.61
C LEU A 45 16.40 -3.91 2.08
N THR A 46 17.73 -4.02 2.05
CA THR A 46 18.47 -5.23 1.67
C THR A 46 19.07 -5.98 2.86
N THR A 47 18.49 -5.87 4.06
CA THR A 47 18.82 -6.81 5.14
C THR A 47 18.28 -8.21 4.80
N ILE A 48 18.94 -8.88 3.86
CA ILE A 48 18.82 -10.30 3.57
C ILE A 48 19.22 -11.00 4.87
N ILE A 49 18.26 -11.60 5.55
CA ILE A 49 18.54 -12.46 6.70
C ILE A 49 19.43 -13.59 6.16
N PRO A 50 20.69 -13.73 6.62
CA PRO A 50 21.56 -14.80 6.14
C PRO A 50 20.90 -16.15 6.39
N GLU A 51 20.88 -17.03 5.38
CA GLU A 51 20.23 -18.35 5.43
C GLU A 51 20.66 -19.21 6.64
N GLU A 52 21.85 -18.94 7.19
CA GLU A 52 22.39 -19.56 8.40
C GLU A 52 21.53 -19.33 9.67
N LYS A 53 20.56 -18.40 9.65
CA LYS A 53 19.70 -18.06 10.81
C LYS A 53 18.35 -18.80 10.84
N ILE A 54 18.08 -19.65 9.86
CA ILE A 54 16.83 -20.41 9.74
C ILE A 54 16.75 -21.53 10.81
N THR A 55 17.90 -21.96 11.37
CA THR A 55 18.01 -23.00 12.41
C THR A 55 17.86 -22.49 13.85
N MET A 56 17.80 -21.18 14.06
CA MET A 56 17.68 -20.60 15.39
C MET A 56 16.31 -20.90 16.02
N SER A 57 16.30 -21.23 17.31
CA SER A 57 15.07 -21.32 18.09
C SER A 57 14.32 -19.99 18.13
N TYR A 58 13.06 -20.03 18.55
CA TYR A 58 12.21 -18.84 18.61
C TYR A 58 12.80 -17.77 19.54
N GLU A 59 13.27 -18.20 20.71
CA GLU A 59 13.87 -17.36 21.73
C GLU A 59 15.15 -16.67 21.21
N GLU A 60 16.01 -17.42 20.51
CA GLU A 60 17.25 -16.90 19.93
C GLU A 60 16.96 -15.90 18.80
N ARG A 61 15.94 -16.15 17.97
CA ARG A 61 15.52 -15.19 16.93
C ARG A 61 14.98 -13.91 17.53
N LYS A 62 14.18 -14.01 18.58
CA LYS A 62 13.66 -12.85 19.30
C LYS A 62 14.80 -12.04 19.92
N GLU A 63 15.72 -12.69 20.62
CA GLU A 63 16.89 -11.99 21.17
C GLU A 63 17.74 -11.34 20.08
N TYR A 64 17.94 -11.99 18.94
CA TYR A 64 18.68 -11.42 17.81
C TYR A 64 18.01 -10.18 17.23
N LEU A 65 16.70 -10.25 16.93
CA LEU A 65 15.94 -9.14 16.32
C LEU A 65 15.92 -7.89 17.20
N PHE A 66 15.96 -8.06 18.51
CA PHE A 66 15.88 -6.97 19.49
C PHE A 66 17.20 -6.73 20.23
N LYS A 67 18.31 -7.35 19.81
CA LYS A 67 19.59 -7.32 20.54
C LYS A 67 20.10 -5.90 20.77
N ASP A 68 19.98 -5.06 19.75
CA ASP A 68 20.47 -3.67 19.74
C ASP A 68 19.34 -2.65 19.89
N LYS A 69 18.12 -3.10 20.24
CA LYS A 69 16.97 -2.22 20.45
C LYS A 69 16.79 -1.95 21.95
N GLU A 70 16.88 -0.69 22.32
CA GLU A 70 16.63 -0.25 23.69
C GLU A 70 15.15 -0.48 24.04
N LYS A 71 14.90 -1.15 25.17
CA LYS A 71 13.53 -1.35 25.65
C LYS A 71 13.05 -0.06 26.29
N ASP A 72 11.95 0.48 25.78
CA ASP A 72 11.29 1.65 26.34
C ASP A 72 9.94 1.25 26.97
N PRO A 73 9.95 0.76 28.22
CA PRO A 73 8.74 0.30 28.89
C PRO A 73 7.82 1.45 29.34
N GLU A 74 8.31 2.69 29.38
CA GLU A 74 7.51 3.84 29.79
C GLU A 74 6.73 4.46 28.62
N ARG A 75 7.10 4.13 27.37
CA ARG A 75 6.39 4.61 26.19
C ARG A 75 4.95 4.11 26.15
N PRO A 76 3.96 5.02 26.10
CA PRO A 76 2.59 4.63 25.85
C PRO A 76 2.45 3.94 24.48
N LEU A 77 1.68 2.85 24.42
CA LEU A 77 1.41 2.14 23.17
C LEU A 77 0.86 3.07 22.08
N SER A 78 0.00 4.02 22.45
CA SER A 78 -0.57 5.01 21.55
C SER A 78 0.49 5.91 20.88
N GLN A 79 1.57 6.23 21.59
CA GLN A 79 2.69 6.99 21.06
C GLN A 79 3.48 6.15 20.05
N PHE A 80 3.82 4.90 20.42
CA PHE A 80 4.52 3.96 19.54
C PHE A 80 3.75 3.73 18.22
N LEU A 81 2.44 3.50 18.32
CA LEU A 81 1.56 3.30 17.18
C LEU A 81 1.53 4.52 16.25
N LYS A 82 1.48 5.73 16.82
CA LYS A 82 1.49 6.97 16.07
C LYS A 82 2.81 7.20 15.34
N GLU A 83 3.94 6.95 16.00
CA GLU A 83 5.28 7.07 15.42
C GLU A 83 5.47 6.15 14.20
N HIS A 84 4.82 4.98 14.21
CA HIS A 84 4.96 3.98 13.15
C HIS A 84 3.80 4.01 12.14
N GLY A 85 2.84 4.93 12.29
CA GLY A 85 1.72 5.08 11.36
C GLY A 85 0.75 3.89 11.33
N VAL A 86 0.68 3.09 12.41
CA VAL A 86 -0.16 1.90 12.53
C VAL A 86 -1.23 2.11 13.58
N ASN A 87 -2.45 1.60 13.40
CA ASN A 87 -3.48 1.61 14.45
C ASN A 87 -3.52 0.30 15.26
N GLU A 88 -4.22 0.30 16.40
CA GLU A 88 -4.30 -0.88 17.29
C GLU A 88 -4.84 -2.13 16.59
N SER A 89 -5.86 -1.99 15.75
CA SER A 89 -6.46 -3.12 15.02
C SER A 89 -5.49 -3.75 14.01
N GLU A 90 -4.71 -2.91 13.32
CA GLU A 90 -3.66 -3.36 12.41
C GLU A 90 -2.55 -4.10 13.16
N LEU A 91 -2.10 -3.56 14.30
CA LEU A 91 -1.11 -4.20 15.16
C LEU A 91 -1.62 -5.56 15.67
N GLU A 92 -2.86 -5.65 16.15
CA GLU A 92 -3.47 -6.90 16.60
C GLU A 92 -3.53 -7.95 15.48
N SER A 93 -3.92 -7.53 14.29
CA SER A 93 -3.94 -8.39 13.10
C SER A 93 -2.54 -8.90 12.75
N MET A 94 -1.51 -8.05 12.80
CA MET A 94 -0.12 -8.46 12.59
C MET A 94 0.35 -9.47 13.64
N ILE A 95 0.08 -9.21 14.92
CA ILE A 95 0.41 -10.12 16.03
C ILE A 95 -0.31 -11.46 15.86
N HIS A 96 -1.58 -11.45 15.49
CA HIS A 96 -2.38 -12.66 15.31
C HIS A 96 -1.82 -13.52 14.17
N LYS A 97 -1.52 -12.92 13.01
CA LYS A 97 -0.91 -13.61 11.87
C LYS A 97 0.46 -14.18 12.22
N TYR A 98 1.28 -13.40 12.91
CA TYR A 98 2.60 -13.84 13.37
C TYR A 98 2.51 -15.01 14.36
N LYS A 99 1.63 -14.92 15.39
CA LYS A 99 1.41 -16.01 16.37
C LYS A 99 0.83 -17.27 15.75
N ALA A 100 0.04 -17.14 14.68
CA ALA A 100 -0.49 -18.26 13.94
C ALA A 100 0.55 -18.95 13.03
N GLY A 101 1.80 -18.43 12.96
CA GLY A 101 2.82 -18.94 12.05
C GLY A 101 2.47 -18.73 10.58
N ILE A 102 1.50 -17.84 10.31
CA ILE A 102 1.09 -17.49 8.95
C ILE A 102 2.11 -16.46 8.48
N GLU A 103 3.08 -16.92 7.69
CA GLU A 103 3.99 -16.04 6.98
C GLU A 103 3.15 -15.04 6.18
N LEU A 104 3.39 -13.75 6.38
CA LEU A 104 2.77 -12.69 5.58
C LEU A 104 3.39 -12.77 4.18
N ASN A 105 2.96 -13.75 3.39
CA ASN A 105 3.41 -13.92 2.02
C ASN A 105 2.68 -12.90 1.14
N VAL A 106 3.13 -11.65 1.25
CA VAL A 106 2.63 -10.50 0.47
C VAL A 106 2.66 -10.84 -1.03
N THR A 107 3.66 -11.59 -1.47
CA THR A 107 3.82 -12.06 -2.85
C THR A 107 2.68 -12.99 -3.27
N GLU A 108 2.33 -14.00 -2.48
CA GLU A 108 1.20 -14.89 -2.76
C GLU A 108 -0.13 -14.14 -2.78
N GLN A 109 -0.31 -13.18 -1.87
CA GLN A 109 -1.54 -12.39 -1.82
C GLN A 109 -1.69 -11.49 -3.05
N ILE A 110 -0.60 -10.86 -3.51
CA ILE A 110 -0.58 -10.10 -4.76
C ILE A 110 -0.90 -11.01 -5.94
N ASN A 111 -0.24 -12.16 -6.05
CA ASN A 111 -0.46 -13.12 -7.13
C ASN A 111 -1.91 -13.63 -7.16
N LYS A 112 -2.50 -13.88 -5.98
CA LYS A 112 -3.90 -14.29 -5.87
C LYS A 112 -4.87 -13.21 -6.37
N ASN A 113 -4.58 -11.94 -6.10
CA ASN A 113 -5.40 -10.83 -6.58
C ASN A 113 -5.25 -10.63 -8.10
N ILE A 114 -4.03 -10.75 -8.63
CA ILE A 114 -3.76 -10.71 -10.07
C ILE A 114 -4.52 -11.84 -10.80
N ASN A 115 -4.40 -13.08 -10.31
CA ASN A 115 -5.06 -14.23 -10.94
C ASN A 115 -6.58 -14.09 -10.94
N LYS A 116 -7.18 -13.62 -9.83
CA LYS A 116 -8.61 -13.29 -9.80
C LYS A 116 -8.99 -12.22 -10.80
N GLY A 117 -8.16 -11.17 -10.93
CA GLY A 117 -8.36 -10.12 -11.92
C GLY A 117 -8.40 -10.65 -13.35
N ILE A 118 -7.49 -11.58 -13.68
CA ILE A 118 -7.43 -12.25 -14.99
C ILE A 118 -8.68 -13.12 -15.24
N GLU A 119 -9.05 -13.97 -14.28
CA GLU A 119 -10.25 -14.82 -14.39
C GLU A 119 -11.52 -14.02 -14.58
N GLU A 120 -11.61 -12.86 -13.93
CA GLU A 120 -12.75 -11.97 -14.05
C GLU A 120 -12.76 -11.21 -15.38
N ALA A 121 -11.59 -10.81 -15.90
CA ALA A 121 -11.44 -10.15 -17.19
C ALA A 121 -11.89 -11.03 -18.37
N GLU A 122 -11.61 -12.34 -18.31
CA GLU A 122 -12.07 -13.31 -19.31
C GLU A 122 -13.59 -13.32 -19.51
N ARG A 123 -14.36 -12.99 -18.47
CA ARG A 123 -15.84 -12.92 -18.54
C ARG A 123 -16.33 -11.75 -19.38
N TYR A 124 -15.49 -10.74 -19.55
CA TYR A 124 -15.83 -9.49 -20.21
C TYR A 124 -15.24 -9.36 -21.61
N LYS A 125 -14.46 -10.34 -22.09
CA LYS A 125 -13.72 -10.25 -23.36
C LYS A 125 -14.59 -9.97 -24.60
N GLU A 126 -15.85 -10.41 -24.61
CA GLU A 126 -16.78 -10.18 -25.73
C GLU A 126 -17.56 -8.87 -25.62
N SER A 127 -17.42 -8.14 -24.50
CA SER A 127 -18.13 -6.88 -24.28
C SER A 127 -17.42 -5.72 -24.97
N ASN A 128 -18.17 -4.80 -25.58
CA ASN A 128 -17.59 -3.59 -26.17
C ASN A 128 -17.29 -2.50 -25.13
N ARG A 129 -18.01 -2.51 -24.01
CA ARG A 129 -17.84 -1.55 -22.91
C ARG A 129 -18.09 -2.27 -21.59
N VAL A 130 -17.21 -2.01 -20.63
CA VAL A 130 -17.20 -2.70 -19.35
C VAL A 130 -16.96 -1.69 -18.22
N GLU A 131 -17.63 -1.90 -17.10
CA GLU A 131 -17.45 -1.11 -15.88
C GLU A 131 -17.06 -2.06 -14.76
N VAL A 132 -15.83 -1.96 -14.27
CA VAL A 132 -15.27 -2.89 -13.27
C VAL A 132 -14.79 -2.11 -12.05
N HIS A 133 -14.91 -2.72 -10.87
CA HIS A 133 -14.50 -2.09 -9.62
C HIS A 133 -13.09 -2.49 -9.16
N ASP A 134 -12.64 -3.68 -9.57
CA ASP A 134 -11.31 -4.18 -9.25
C ASP A 134 -10.26 -3.65 -10.26
N VAL A 135 -9.13 -3.20 -9.74
CA VAL A 135 -8.04 -2.63 -10.55
C VAL A 135 -7.28 -3.71 -11.34
N ASN A 136 -7.13 -4.92 -10.78
CA ASN A 136 -6.42 -6.01 -11.47
C ASN A 136 -7.26 -6.52 -12.65
N THR A 137 -8.59 -6.56 -12.50
CA THR A 137 -9.50 -6.84 -13.62
C THR A 137 -9.39 -5.77 -14.72
N ALA A 138 -9.37 -4.48 -14.34
CA ALA A 138 -9.19 -3.39 -15.30
C ALA A 138 -7.85 -3.48 -16.05
N GLU A 139 -6.75 -3.71 -15.32
CA GLU A 139 -5.43 -3.90 -15.92
C GLU A 139 -5.37 -5.11 -16.84
N SER A 140 -6.00 -6.24 -16.45
CA SER A 140 -6.01 -7.44 -17.28
C SER A 140 -6.80 -7.24 -18.58
N LEU A 141 -7.92 -6.51 -18.52
CA LEU A 141 -8.68 -6.14 -19.72
C LEU A 141 -7.86 -5.28 -20.70
N GLU A 142 -7.08 -4.33 -20.18
CA GLU A 142 -6.21 -3.48 -20.98
C GLU A 142 -5.05 -4.26 -21.60
N LYS A 143 -4.33 -5.06 -20.80
CA LYS A 143 -3.14 -5.79 -21.23
C LYS A 143 -3.43 -7.00 -22.12
N ASN A 144 -4.51 -7.74 -21.84
CA ASN A 144 -4.75 -9.05 -22.47
C ASN A 144 -5.94 -9.07 -23.45
N HIS A 145 -6.86 -8.10 -23.39
CA HIS A 145 -8.12 -8.14 -24.14
C HIS A 145 -8.39 -6.90 -25.01
N ASN A 146 -7.37 -6.08 -25.26
CA ASN A 146 -7.43 -4.88 -26.11
C ASN A 146 -8.50 -3.85 -25.66
N PHE A 147 -8.68 -3.66 -24.36
CA PHE A 147 -9.50 -2.57 -23.84
C PHE A 147 -8.67 -1.32 -23.59
N THR A 148 -9.31 -0.16 -23.65
CA THR A 148 -8.71 1.12 -23.24
C THR A 148 -9.53 1.71 -22.09
N CYS A 149 -8.88 2.10 -21.01
CA CYS A 149 -9.55 2.83 -19.93
C CYS A 149 -9.85 4.27 -20.36
N ILE A 150 -11.14 4.63 -20.38
CA ILE A 150 -11.61 5.96 -20.80
C ILE A 150 -11.97 6.86 -19.61
N GLY A 151 -12.07 6.30 -18.40
CA GLY A 151 -12.39 7.08 -17.22
C GLY A 151 -12.57 6.25 -15.96
N VAL A 152 -12.53 6.95 -14.82
CA VAL A 152 -12.70 6.38 -13.49
C VAL A 152 -13.75 7.18 -12.70
N LYS A 153 -14.86 6.53 -12.31
CA LYS A 153 -15.81 7.10 -11.35
C LYS A 153 -15.28 6.84 -9.95
N SER A 154 -15.41 7.80 -9.02
CA SER A 154 -14.79 7.73 -7.69
C SER A 154 -15.78 7.61 -6.51
N LYS A 155 -17.10 7.51 -6.75
CA LYS A 155 -18.11 7.39 -5.67
C LYS A 155 -19.25 6.44 -6.09
N PRO A 156 -19.72 5.54 -5.20
CA PRO A 156 -19.23 5.24 -3.85
C PRO A 156 -17.96 4.37 -3.80
N THR A 157 -17.69 3.61 -4.84
CA THR A 157 -16.43 2.86 -5.05
C THR A 157 -15.78 3.34 -6.34
N LYS A 158 -14.48 3.07 -6.50
CA LYS A 158 -13.83 3.33 -7.79
C LYS A 158 -14.42 2.38 -8.84
N THR A 159 -14.77 2.91 -10.00
CA THR A 159 -15.26 2.14 -11.15
C THR A 159 -14.47 2.55 -12.37
N TRP A 160 -13.73 1.61 -12.93
CA TRP A 160 -12.97 1.74 -14.16
C TRP A 160 -13.91 1.49 -15.34
N ILE A 161 -13.99 2.44 -16.26
CA ILE A 161 -14.79 2.32 -17.47
C ILE A 161 -13.84 2.05 -18.62
N LEU A 162 -13.97 0.89 -19.25
CA LEU A 162 -13.13 0.49 -20.36
C LEU A 162 -13.96 0.23 -21.62
N ILE A 163 -13.36 0.50 -22.79
CA ILE A 163 -13.94 0.25 -24.11
C ILE A 163 -13.00 -0.63 -24.91
N LYS A 164 -13.55 -1.65 -25.57
CA LYS A 164 -12.79 -2.55 -26.44
C LYS A 164 -12.38 -1.80 -27.72
N ASN A 165 -11.09 -1.82 -28.02
CA ASN A 165 -10.56 -1.27 -29.25
C ASN A 165 -11.03 -2.16 -30.42
N LYS A 166 -11.53 -1.53 -31.48
CA LYS A 166 -11.94 -2.21 -32.72
C LYS A 166 -10.74 -2.60 -33.57
#